data_AF-A0A7Y9L5J2-F1
#
_entry.id   AF-A0A7Y9L5J2-F1
#
_cell.length_a   1.000
_cell.length_b   1.000
_cell.length_c   1.000
_cell.angle_alpha   90.00
_cell.angle_beta   90.00
_cell.angle_gamma   90.00
#
_symmetry.space_group_name_H-M   'P 1'
#
loop_
_entity.id
_entity.type
_entity.pdbx_description
1 polymer ?
#
loop_
_entity_poly.entity_id
_entity_poly.type
_entity_poly.pdbx_seq_one_letter_code
_entity_poly.pdbx_strand_id
1 'polypeptide(L)'
;MEYEYTTSTGYKIFYGIAAIALLGFTFFVALSAKDGFTKNHGTIILPIVGIIVSALITINLYKRKVTISDYSITYTNIWGSKEIINKDVKGYRILDKRITIYSIDGGKKVAVRDYLSISNLDELQRNLNEKYTNLDLVSYQNNLKAIADDSNLGNTEEERMSTFKKVKRIALVYNIGGIGMFILCLFFSEFILDNKIIKVFILLYPAFGIILLAFSKGLIKLVSSKSSAYGSLIAGMYASTIIGMIAMISHYDFVAYDNLWLPILMSGLIFTVILWKYGYDRSENAVKGQIIMLILIAFLYSIPLAMMVNCELDPSPEKIYVSKISNRYIFHNNGRAYYHVVIETSEYTLTSSKDLHISDDLYDKIQSLQAVHIAVKSGLLGAPWIYIKE
;
A
#
# COMPACT_ATOMS: atom_id res chain seq x y z
N MET A 1 -9.21 23.30 36.38
CA MET A 1 -8.01 23.82 35.68
C MET A 1 -8.22 23.64 34.18
N GLU A 2 -7.87 24.64 33.37
CA GLU A 2 -8.04 24.59 31.92
C GLU A 2 -6.67 24.45 31.24
N TYR A 3 -6.50 23.38 30.46
CA TYR A 3 -5.30 23.12 29.68
C TYR A 3 -5.57 23.38 28.19
N GLU A 4 -4.74 24.20 27.57
CA GLU A 4 -4.83 24.52 26.14
C GLU A 4 -3.61 24.00 25.38
N TYR A 5 -3.87 23.20 24.34
CA TYR A 5 -2.86 22.65 23.44
C TYR A 5 -3.06 23.20 22.05
N THR A 6 -2.11 24.00 21.56
CA THR A 6 -2.18 24.62 20.22
C THR A 6 -1.25 23.91 19.23
N THR A 7 -1.21 24.36 17.98
CA THR A 7 -0.19 23.86 17.04
C THR A 7 1.23 24.17 17.55
N SER A 8 2.15 23.20 17.50
CA SER A 8 3.53 23.37 17.93
C SER A 8 4.28 24.40 17.06
N THR A 9 5.28 25.04 17.65
CA THR A 9 6.04 26.12 16.98
C THR A 9 6.70 25.65 15.69
N GLY A 10 7.30 24.44 15.68
CA GLY A 10 7.90 23.87 14.48
C GLY A 10 6.89 23.68 13.34
N TYR A 11 5.69 23.21 13.65
CA TYR A 11 4.63 23.05 12.65
C TYR A 11 4.02 24.38 12.20
N LYS A 12 3.92 25.38 13.10
CA LYS A 12 3.54 26.76 12.73
C LYS A 12 4.53 27.35 11.73
N ILE A 13 5.84 27.16 11.95
CA ILE A 13 6.89 27.61 11.04
C ILE A 13 6.81 26.85 9.71
N PHE A 14 6.78 25.52 9.74
CA PHE A 14 6.76 24.68 8.54
C PHE A 14 5.57 25.01 7.63
N TYR A 15 4.35 24.99 8.18
CA TYR A 15 3.16 25.31 7.40
C TYR A 15 3.04 26.80 7.06
N GLY A 16 3.62 27.69 7.87
CA GLY A 16 3.74 29.12 7.55
C GLY A 16 4.61 29.35 6.31
N ILE A 17 5.78 28.71 6.24
CA ILE A 17 6.65 28.73 5.05
C ILE A 17 5.91 28.14 3.84
N ALA A 18 5.24 27.01 3.99
CA ALA A 18 4.47 26.40 2.91
C ALA A 18 3.35 27.33 2.39
N ALA A 19 2.65 28.02 3.29
CA ALA A 19 1.62 28.99 2.96
C ALA A 19 2.19 30.21 2.20
N ILE A 20 3.33 30.74 2.63
CA ILE A 20 4.04 31.84 1.94
C ILE A 20 4.55 31.40 0.57
N ALA A 21 5.14 30.21 0.46
CA ALA A 21 5.61 29.66 -0.81
C ALA A 21 4.45 29.47 -1.80
N LEU A 22 3.29 28.98 -1.33
CA LEU A 22 2.08 28.86 -2.15
C LEU A 22 1.59 30.24 -2.63
N LEU A 23 1.61 31.27 -1.77
CA LEU A 23 1.29 32.64 -2.17
C LEU A 23 2.25 33.17 -3.22
N GLY A 24 3.56 33.00 -3.01
CA GLY A 24 4.60 33.38 -3.97
C GLY A 24 4.38 32.70 -5.33
N PHE A 25 4.11 31.40 -5.34
CA PHE A 25 3.80 30.64 -6.55
C PHE A 25 2.54 31.16 -7.24
N THR A 26 1.47 31.45 -6.49
CA THR A 26 0.22 31.97 -7.06
C THR A 26 0.40 33.35 -7.69
N PHE A 27 1.21 34.22 -7.08
CA PHE A 27 1.54 35.53 -7.61
C PHE A 27 2.41 35.41 -8.86
N PHE A 28 3.39 34.50 -8.85
CA PHE A 28 4.21 34.19 -10.03
C PHE A 28 3.34 33.74 -11.21
N VAL A 29 2.44 32.78 -11.01
CA VAL A 29 1.52 32.32 -12.08
C VAL A 29 0.64 33.47 -12.59
N ALA A 30 0.13 34.32 -11.69
CA ALA A 30 -0.68 35.48 -12.08
C ALA A 30 0.10 36.50 -12.92
N LEU A 31 1.39 36.70 -12.63
CA LEU A 31 2.27 37.57 -13.42
C LEU A 31 2.60 36.94 -14.77
N SER A 32 2.99 35.67 -14.81
CA SER A 32 3.31 34.96 -16.07
C SER A 32 2.11 34.83 -17.01
N ALA A 33 0.88 34.86 -16.49
CA ALA A 33 -0.33 34.88 -17.31
C ALA A 33 -0.52 36.20 -18.09
N LYS A 34 0.05 37.32 -17.62
CA LYS A 34 -0.02 38.61 -18.35
C LYS A 34 0.86 38.63 -19.60
N ASP A 35 1.94 37.86 -19.61
CA ASP A 35 2.94 37.85 -20.69
C ASP A 35 2.60 36.86 -21.83
N GLY A 36 1.33 36.43 -21.94
CA GLY A 36 0.82 35.72 -23.12
C GLY A 36 0.85 34.19 -23.06
N PHE A 37 1.18 33.58 -21.91
CA PHE A 37 1.41 32.13 -21.84
C PHE A 37 0.15 31.25 -21.94
N THR A 38 -1.07 31.77 -21.77
CA THR A 38 -2.33 31.09 -22.17
C THR A 38 -3.53 32.04 -22.03
N LYS A 39 -4.29 32.29 -23.11
CA LYS A 39 -5.61 32.97 -23.09
C LYS A 39 -6.73 32.12 -22.49
N ASN A 40 -6.41 31.25 -21.53
CA ASN A 40 -7.38 30.31 -20.97
C ASN A 40 -7.88 30.84 -19.62
N HIS A 41 -9.19 31.01 -19.45
CA HIS A 41 -9.80 31.56 -18.22
C HIS A 41 -9.41 30.80 -16.93
N GLY A 42 -8.94 29.55 -17.06
CA GLY A 42 -8.40 28.76 -15.95
C GLY A 42 -7.16 29.36 -15.27
N THR A 43 -6.38 30.24 -15.92
CA THR A 43 -5.17 30.85 -15.33
C THR A 43 -5.48 31.89 -14.25
N ILE A 44 -6.69 32.47 -14.23
CA ILE A 44 -7.12 33.44 -13.21
C ILE A 44 -7.69 32.74 -11.97
N ILE A 45 -8.30 31.56 -12.15
CA ILE A 45 -8.90 30.80 -11.04
C ILE A 45 -7.83 30.25 -10.09
N LEU A 46 -6.70 29.79 -10.63
CA LEU A 46 -5.65 29.14 -9.86
C LEU A 46 -5.00 30.06 -8.81
N PRO A 47 -4.67 31.33 -9.10
CA PRO A 47 -4.21 32.28 -8.09
C PRO A 47 -5.22 32.56 -6.99
N ILE A 48 -6.50 32.73 -7.34
CA ILE A 48 -7.58 32.98 -6.36
C ILE A 48 -7.70 31.80 -5.40
N VAL A 49 -7.73 30.57 -5.94
CA VAL A 49 -7.79 29.34 -5.14
C VAL A 49 -6.56 29.24 -4.23
N GLY A 50 -5.36 29.50 -4.73
CA GLY A 50 -4.15 29.40 -3.93
C GLY A 50 -4.04 30.46 -2.83
N ILE A 51 -4.52 31.69 -3.06
CA ILE A 51 -4.66 32.71 -2.02
C ILE A 51 -5.63 32.24 -0.93
N ILE A 52 -6.80 31.72 -1.31
CA ILE A 52 -7.79 31.19 -0.37
C ILE A 52 -7.18 30.04 0.44
N VAL A 53 -6.54 29.07 -0.21
CA VAL A 53 -5.90 27.91 0.45
C VAL A 53 -4.82 28.36 1.42
N SER A 54 -3.95 29.30 1.04
CA SER A 54 -2.89 29.83 1.91
C SER A 54 -3.46 30.57 3.13
N ALA A 55 -4.51 31.37 2.93
CA ALA A 55 -5.22 32.03 4.03
C ALA A 55 -5.85 31.01 4.98
N LEU A 56 -6.50 29.96 4.44
CA LEU A 56 -7.10 28.90 5.23
C LEU A 56 -6.06 28.12 6.04
N ILE A 57 -4.88 27.82 5.46
CA ILE A 57 -3.76 27.19 6.17
C ILE A 57 -3.34 28.08 7.34
N THR A 58 -3.07 29.37 7.06
CA THR A 58 -2.63 30.33 8.08
C THR A 58 -3.64 30.45 9.22
N ILE A 59 -4.93 30.65 8.91
CA ILE A 59 -6.00 30.75 9.92
C ILE A 59 -6.09 29.46 10.73
N ASN A 60 -5.93 28.29 10.10
CA ASN A 60 -5.97 27.00 10.78
C ASN A 60 -4.82 26.82 11.76
N LEU A 61 -3.62 27.34 11.49
CA LEU A 61 -2.49 27.24 12.42
C LEU A 61 -2.75 27.95 13.75
N TYR A 62 -3.48 29.07 13.72
CA TYR A 62 -3.81 29.86 14.91
C TYR A 62 -5.11 29.44 15.59
N LYS A 63 -6.16 29.09 14.83
CA LYS A 63 -7.45 28.67 15.41
C LYS A 63 -7.45 27.24 15.92
N ARG A 64 -6.55 26.38 15.42
CA ARG A 64 -6.54 24.95 15.80
C ARG A 64 -6.00 24.78 17.22
N LYS A 65 -6.86 24.32 18.11
CA LYS A 65 -6.50 23.98 19.50
C LYS A 65 -7.36 22.89 20.10
N VAL A 66 -6.81 22.20 21.10
CA VAL A 66 -7.52 21.27 21.97
C VAL A 66 -7.54 21.90 23.37
N THR A 67 -8.72 22.06 23.93
CA THR A 67 -8.91 22.55 25.29
C THR A 67 -9.47 21.44 26.14
N ILE A 68 -8.80 21.13 27.26
CA ILE A 68 -9.27 20.17 28.26
C ILE A 68 -9.54 20.94 29.55
N SER A 69 -10.82 21.06 29.91
CA SER A 69 -11.26 21.65 31.17
C SER A 69 -11.68 20.56 32.17
N ASP A 70 -12.17 20.97 33.33
CA ASP A 70 -12.77 20.05 34.31
C ASP A 70 -14.16 19.58 33.88
N TYR A 71 -14.82 20.30 32.97
CA TYR A 71 -16.19 20.04 32.55
C TYR A 71 -16.29 19.41 31.16
N SER A 72 -15.40 19.75 30.25
CA SER A 72 -15.47 19.32 28.86
C SER A 72 -14.12 19.25 28.16
N ILE A 73 -14.10 18.52 27.05
CA ILE A 73 -13.04 18.51 26.06
C ILE A 73 -13.54 19.12 24.76
N THR A 74 -12.84 20.16 24.30
CA THR A 74 -13.21 20.92 23.11
C THR A 74 -12.08 20.89 22.10
N TYR A 75 -12.39 20.52 20.86
CA TYR A 75 -11.49 20.67 19.73
C TYR A 75 -12.02 21.77 18.81
N THR A 76 -11.21 22.79 18.61
CA THR A 76 -11.53 23.93 17.76
C THR A 76 -10.64 23.90 16.52
N ASN A 77 -11.24 24.14 15.35
CA ASN A 77 -10.54 24.34 14.09
C ASN A 77 -11.24 25.44 13.26
N ILE A 78 -10.81 25.64 12.00
CA ILE A 78 -11.41 26.67 11.13
C ILE A 78 -12.87 26.45 10.77
N TRP A 79 -13.34 25.21 10.84
CA TRP A 79 -14.71 24.80 10.49
C TRP A 79 -15.66 24.79 11.68
N GLY A 80 -15.15 25.01 12.90
CA GLY A 80 -15.96 25.10 14.12
C GLY A 80 -15.29 24.44 15.32
N SER A 81 -16.02 24.43 16.44
CA SER A 81 -15.68 23.71 17.66
C SER A 81 -16.54 22.46 17.80
N LYS A 82 -15.94 21.40 18.35
CA LYS A 82 -16.65 20.20 18.80
C LYS A 82 -16.33 19.99 20.27
N GLU A 83 -17.37 19.86 21.07
CA GLU A 83 -17.27 19.71 22.52
C GLU A 83 -17.93 18.40 22.95
N ILE A 84 -17.31 17.73 23.92
CA ILE A 84 -17.92 16.62 24.67
C ILE A 84 -17.75 16.93 26.16
N ILE A 85 -18.86 16.85 26.89
CA ILE A 85 -18.87 16.99 28.35
C ILE A 85 -18.15 15.79 28.95
N ASN A 86 -17.28 16.02 29.93
CA ASN A 86 -16.43 14.98 30.51
C ASN A 86 -17.22 13.78 31.05
N LYS A 87 -18.42 14.03 31.61
CA LYS A 87 -19.36 13.00 32.07
C LYS A 87 -19.84 12.07 30.95
N ASP A 88 -19.89 12.57 29.72
CA ASP A 88 -20.33 11.83 28.54
C ASP A 88 -19.16 11.18 27.81
N VAL A 89 -17.91 11.33 28.28
CA VAL A 89 -16.74 10.71 27.63
C VAL A 89 -16.66 9.24 27.99
N LYS A 90 -16.81 8.36 26.99
CA LYS A 90 -16.57 6.92 27.12
C LYS A 90 -15.08 6.59 27.28
N GLY A 91 -14.24 7.36 26.60
CA GLY A 91 -12.80 7.15 26.54
C GLY A 91 -12.22 7.67 25.23
N TYR A 92 -10.94 7.38 24.99
CA TYR A 92 -10.25 7.82 23.78
C TYR A 92 -9.44 6.71 23.12
N ARG A 93 -9.13 6.90 21.83
CA ARG A 93 -8.23 6.05 21.04
C ARG A 93 -7.15 6.88 20.38
N ILE A 94 -5.95 6.33 20.33
CA ILE A 94 -4.81 6.88 19.61
C ILE A 94 -4.63 6.06 18.33
N LEU A 95 -4.95 6.67 17.20
CA LEU A 95 -4.73 6.13 15.86
C LEU A 95 -3.59 6.91 15.20
N ASP A 96 -2.94 6.33 14.18
CA ASP A 96 -1.68 6.81 13.60
C ASP A 96 -1.49 8.32 13.52
N LYS A 97 -2.48 9.05 13.00
CA LYS A 97 -2.44 10.51 12.89
C LYS A 97 -3.67 11.17 13.51
N ARG A 98 -4.39 10.50 14.42
CA ARG A 98 -5.53 11.12 15.11
C ARG A 98 -5.77 10.57 16.50
N ILE A 99 -6.08 11.44 17.45
CA ILE A 99 -6.66 11.06 18.73
C ILE A 99 -8.18 11.25 18.59
N THR A 100 -8.96 10.22 18.90
CA THR A 100 -10.43 10.29 18.85
C THR A 100 -10.99 10.03 20.24
N ILE A 101 -11.68 11.02 20.80
CA ILE A 101 -12.47 10.90 22.02
C ILE A 101 -13.90 10.52 21.65
N TYR A 102 -14.40 9.46 22.27
CA TYR A 102 -15.72 8.90 22.01
C TYR A 102 -16.67 9.27 23.14
N SER A 103 -17.89 9.65 22.78
CA SER A 103 -19.00 9.80 23.71
C SER A 103 -19.62 8.45 24.06
N ILE A 104 -20.25 8.35 25.24
CA ILE A 104 -21.00 7.18 25.71
C ILE A 104 -22.19 6.88 24.78
N ASP A 105 -22.88 7.92 24.31
CA ASP A 105 -24.04 7.81 23.40
C ASP A 105 -23.67 7.35 21.98
N GLY A 106 -22.37 7.28 21.65
CA GLY A 106 -21.86 6.90 20.32
C GLY A 106 -22.09 7.92 19.20
N GLY A 107 -22.97 8.91 19.40
CA GLY A 107 -23.32 9.92 18.40
C GLY A 107 -22.29 11.03 18.28
N LYS A 108 -21.69 11.45 19.41
CA LYS A 108 -20.68 12.52 19.43
C LYS A 108 -19.25 11.97 19.50
N LYS A 109 -18.35 12.55 18.70
CA LYS A 109 -16.91 12.28 18.77
C LYS A 109 -16.10 13.53 18.49
N VAL A 110 -15.02 13.69 19.26
CA VAL A 110 -14.02 14.73 19.07
C VAL A 110 -12.78 14.07 18.48
N ALA A 111 -12.43 14.43 17.25
CA ALA A 111 -11.28 13.86 16.55
C ALA A 111 -10.21 14.94 16.36
N VAL A 112 -9.15 14.85 17.14
CA VAL A 112 -7.94 15.65 17.00
C VAL A 112 -7.12 15.04 15.87
N ARG A 113 -7.30 15.59 14.66
CA ARG A 113 -6.54 15.17 13.48
C ARG A 113 -5.15 15.77 13.52
N ASP A 114 -4.18 15.01 13.02
CA ASP A 114 -2.78 15.39 12.95
C ASP A 114 -2.22 15.80 14.33
N TYR A 115 -2.45 14.95 15.33
CA TYR A 115 -2.11 15.24 16.72
C TYR A 115 -0.59 15.43 16.93
N LEU A 116 0.26 14.91 16.03
CA LEU A 116 1.71 15.12 16.07
C LEU A 116 2.11 16.59 15.89
N SER A 117 1.22 17.39 15.31
CA SER A 117 1.43 18.83 15.15
C SER A 117 0.96 19.65 16.36
N ILE A 118 0.36 19.03 17.38
CA ILE A 118 -0.04 19.68 18.62
C ILE A 118 1.19 19.87 19.54
N SER A 119 1.30 21.03 20.19
CA SER A 119 2.33 21.32 21.20
C SER A 119 2.11 20.49 22.47
N ASN A 120 3.19 20.14 23.17
CA ASN A 120 3.15 19.40 24.43
C ASN A 120 2.31 18.12 24.34
N LEU A 121 2.54 17.35 23.28
CA LEU A 121 1.81 16.12 23.03
C LEU A 121 1.86 15.14 24.21
N ASP A 122 3.01 14.99 24.85
CA ASP A 122 3.16 14.08 26.00
C ASP A 122 2.27 14.51 27.17
N GLU A 123 2.14 15.82 27.40
CA GLU A 123 1.25 16.37 28.41
C GLU A 123 -0.23 16.18 28.04
N LEU A 124 -0.59 16.38 26.77
CA LEU A 124 -1.93 16.07 26.27
C LEU A 124 -2.27 14.60 26.51
N GLN A 125 -1.36 13.69 26.15
CA GLN A 125 -1.56 12.25 26.35
C GLN A 125 -1.64 11.89 27.83
N ARG A 126 -0.78 12.46 28.67
CA ARG A 126 -0.83 12.28 30.13
C ARG A 126 -2.19 12.72 30.69
N ASN A 127 -2.63 13.93 30.35
CA ASN A 127 -3.92 14.46 30.83
C ASN A 127 -5.11 13.63 30.32
N LEU A 128 -5.03 13.09 29.10
CA LEU A 128 -6.03 12.14 28.60
C LEU A 128 -6.01 10.81 29.37
N ASN A 129 -4.84 10.24 29.66
CA ASN A 129 -4.69 9.01 30.44
C ASN A 129 -5.19 9.18 31.88
N GLU A 130 -4.98 10.35 32.49
CA GLU A 130 -5.41 10.65 33.86
C GLU A 130 -6.94 10.83 33.95
N LYS A 131 -7.56 11.44 32.95
CA LYS A 131 -9.00 11.77 32.97
C LYS A 131 -9.90 10.71 32.34
N TYR A 132 -9.40 9.94 31.37
CA TYR A 132 -10.24 9.09 30.52
C TYR A 132 -9.65 7.70 30.32
N THR A 133 -10.53 6.74 30.08
CA THR A 133 -10.12 5.38 29.74
C THR A 133 -9.50 5.32 28.34
N ASN A 134 -8.29 4.78 28.26
CA ASN A 134 -7.66 4.43 26.99
C ASN A 134 -8.34 3.18 26.40
N LEU A 135 -9.21 3.40 25.42
CA LEU A 135 -10.01 2.34 24.81
C LEU A 135 -9.17 1.37 23.98
N ASP A 136 -7.99 1.78 23.51
CA ASP A 136 -7.06 0.90 22.79
C ASP A 136 -6.41 -0.10 23.76
N LEU A 137 -6.01 0.36 24.95
CA LEU A 137 -5.48 -0.50 26.01
C LEU A 137 -6.54 -1.50 26.50
N VAL A 138 -7.77 -1.03 26.75
CA VAL A 138 -8.89 -1.90 27.14
C VAL A 138 -9.18 -2.93 26.06
N SER A 139 -9.20 -2.53 24.78
CA SER A 139 -9.42 -3.46 23.67
C SER A 139 -8.31 -4.52 23.59
N TYR A 140 -7.07 -4.11 23.80
CA TYR A 140 -5.93 -5.03 23.82
C TYR A 140 -6.02 -6.03 24.99
N GLN A 141 -6.33 -5.55 26.19
CA GLN A 141 -6.52 -6.39 27.38
C GLN A 141 -7.69 -7.37 27.23
N ASN A 142 -8.82 -6.91 26.68
CA ASN A 142 -9.97 -7.76 26.38
C ASN A 142 -9.62 -8.85 25.36
N ASN A 143 -8.84 -8.51 24.33
CA ASN A 143 -8.35 -9.50 23.37
C ASN A 143 -7.42 -10.53 24.04
N LEU A 144 -6.51 -10.10 24.91
CA LEU A 144 -5.64 -11.01 25.64
C LEU A 144 -6.43 -11.94 26.56
N LYS A 145 -7.43 -11.41 27.27
CA LYS A 145 -8.33 -12.22 28.10
C LYS A 145 -9.11 -13.23 27.26
N ALA A 146 -9.69 -12.80 26.13
CA ALA A 146 -10.40 -13.70 25.23
C ALA A 146 -9.49 -14.83 24.69
N ILE A 147 -8.21 -14.53 24.43
CA ILE A 147 -7.21 -15.52 24.02
C ILE A 147 -6.85 -16.47 25.17
N ALA A 148 -6.68 -15.94 26.39
CA ALA A 148 -6.41 -16.72 27.59
C ALA A 148 -7.58 -17.66 27.94
N ASP A 149 -8.81 -17.24 27.66
CA ASP A 149 -10.04 -18.00 27.94
C ASP A 149 -10.40 -19.02 26.82
N ASP A 150 -9.75 -18.96 25.65
CA ASP A 150 -10.07 -19.83 24.51
C ASP A 150 -9.48 -21.25 24.65
N SER A 151 -10.35 -22.17 25.09
CA SER A 151 -10.03 -23.60 25.23
C SER A 151 -9.56 -24.30 23.94
N ASN A 152 -9.80 -23.74 22.74
CA ASN A 152 -9.32 -24.34 21.49
C ASN A 152 -7.81 -24.16 21.29
N LEU A 153 -7.18 -23.27 22.05
CA LEU A 153 -5.76 -22.93 21.91
C LEU A 153 -4.84 -23.75 22.82
N GLY A 154 -5.38 -24.41 23.85
CA GLY A 154 -4.61 -25.20 24.82
C GLY A 154 -5.42 -25.54 26.07
N ASN A 155 -4.93 -26.50 26.87
CA ASN A 155 -5.65 -26.98 28.05
C ASN A 155 -5.49 -26.02 29.23
N THR A 156 -4.31 -25.40 29.37
CA THR A 156 -4.00 -24.43 30.43
C THR A 156 -3.84 -23.01 29.88
N GLU A 157 -4.01 -21.99 30.73
CA GLU A 157 -3.78 -20.58 30.34
C GLU A 157 -2.35 -20.36 29.83
N GLU A 158 -1.35 -20.98 30.48
CA GLU A 158 0.05 -20.90 30.08
C GLU A 158 0.29 -21.46 28.67
N GLU A 159 -0.34 -22.60 28.33
CA GLU A 159 -0.27 -23.20 26.99
C GLU A 159 -0.91 -22.30 25.93
N ARG A 160 -2.08 -21.71 26.23
CA ARG A 160 -2.78 -20.79 25.31
C ARG A 160 -1.95 -19.53 25.05
N MET A 161 -1.38 -18.95 26.09
CA MET A 161 -0.54 -17.75 25.99
C MET A 161 0.81 -18.02 25.31
N SER A 162 1.38 -19.20 25.51
CA SER A 162 2.58 -19.66 24.79
C SER A 162 2.28 -19.82 23.29
N THR A 163 1.17 -20.47 22.95
CA THR A 163 0.69 -20.64 21.57
C THR A 163 0.47 -19.28 20.90
N PHE A 164 -0.20 -18.34 21.58
CA PHE A 164 -0.37 -16.98 21.10
C PHE A 164 0.96 -16.28 20.78
N LYS A 165 1.94 -16.31 21.70
CA LYS A 165 3.26 -15.71 21.49
C LYS A 165 3.98 -16.33 20.29
N LYS A 166 3.93 -17.66 20.15
CA LYS A 166 4.52 -18.38 19.01
C LYS A 166 3.89 -17.94 17.69
N VAL A 167 2.56 -17.93 17.61
CA VAL A 167 1.82 -17.55 16.41
C VAL A 167 2.07 -16.09 16.03
N LYS A 168 2.14 -15.18 17.02
CA LYS A 168 2.49 -13.78 16.78
C LYS A 168 3.90 -13.61 16.22
N ARG A 169 4.87 -14.40 16.72
CA ARG A 169 6.24 -14.42 16.17
C ARG A 169 6.26 -14.93 14.73
N ILE A 170 5.50 -15.97 14.41
CA ILE A 170 5.38 -16.49 13.04
C ILE A 170 4.82 -15.40 12.11
N ALA A 171 3.77 -14.68 12.52
CA ALA A 171 3.23 -13.57 11.74
C ALA A 171 4.25 -12.45 11.49
N LEU A 172 5.06 -12.12 12.51
CA LEU A 172 6.14 -11.14 12.37
C LEU A 172 7.21 -11.61 11.37
N VAL A 173 7.67 -12.86 11.47
CA VAL A 173 8.67 -13.44 10.56
C VAL A 173 8.14 -13.45 9.12
N TYR A 174 6.86 -13.80 8.93
CA TYR A 174 6.21 -13.71 7.62
C TYR A 174 6.18 -12.27 7.07
N ASN A 175 5.86 -11.27 7.88
CA ASN A 175 5.89 -9.89 7.42
C ASN A 175 7.29 -9.41 7.03
N ILE A 176 8.29 -9.74 7.86
CA ILE A 176 9.68 -9.39 7.60
C ILE A 176 10.18 -10.10 6.34
N GLY A 177 9.83 -11.38 6.14
CA GLY A 177 10.18 -12.12 4.93
C GLY A 177 9.58 -11.50 3.67
N GLY A 178 8.29 -11.15 3.69
CA GLY A 178 7.62 -10.49 2.57
C GLY A 178 8.25 -9.14 2.20
N ILE A 179 8.54 -8.30 3.20
CA ILE A 179 9.22 -7.01 3.01
C ILE A 179 10.67 -7.23 2.54
N GLY A 180 11.37 -8.20 3.11
CA GLY A 180 12.74 -8.54 2.75
C GLY A 180 12.85 -8.97 1.28
N MET A 181 11.95 -9.84 0.81
CA MET A 181 11.90 -10.22 -0.60
C MET A 181 11.60 -9.01 -1.50
N PHE A 182 10.65 -8.15 -1.12
CA PHE A 182 10.35 -6.93 -1.88
C PHE A 182 11.60 -6.05 -2.03
N ILE A 183 12.31 -5.79 -0.94
CA ILE A 183 13.56 -4.99 -0.95
C ILE A 183 14.63 -5.68 -1.78
N LEU A 184 14.86 -6.99 -1.58
CA LEU A 184 15.87 -7.73 -2.34
C LEU A 184 15.59 -7.70 -3.85
N CYS A 185 14.34 -7.87 -4.27
CA CYS A 185 14.00 -7.80 -5.69
C CYS A 185 14.18 -6.39 -6.28
N LEU A 186 13.96 -5.32 -5.51
CA LEU A 186 14.25 -3.96 -5.99
C LEU A 186 15.76 -3.76 -6.25
N PHE A 187 16.61 -4.36 -5.43
CA PHE A 187 18.06 -4.21 -5.58
C PHE A 187 18.74 -5.29 -6.42
N PHE A 188 18.10 -6.45 -6.65
CA PHE A 188 18.71 -7.58 -7.35
C PHE A 188 17.73 -8.20 -8.35
N SER A 189 16.98 -7.35 -9.06
CA SER A 189 15.91 -7.78 -9.98
C SER A 189 16.40 -8.76 -11.03
N GLU A 190 17.52 -8.49 -11.71
CA GLU A 190 18.05 -9.36 -12.76
C GLU A 190 18.32 -10.78 -12.23
N PHE A 191 19.12 -10.90 -11.17
CA PHE A 191 19.43 -12.19 -10.54
C PHE A 191 18.19 -12.94 -10.03
N ILE A 192 17.23 -12.22 -9.46
CA ILE A 192 16.04 -12.83 -8.85
C ILE A 192 15.01 -13.27 -9.90
N LEU A 193 14.82 -12.47 -10.95
CA LEU A 193 13.79 -12.72 -11.96
C LEU A 193 14.19 -13.82 -12.95
N ASP A 194 15.49 -13.97 -13.24
CA ASP A 194 15.97 -15.04 -14.13
C ASP A 194 15.94 -16.42 -13.46
N ASN A 195 15.90 -16.46 -12.13
CA ASN A 195 15.85 -17.72 -11.40
C ASN A 195 14.41 -18.25 -11.25
N LYS A 196 14.09 -19.32 -11.98
CA LYS A 196 12.79 -19.99 -11.94
C LYS A 196 12.35 -20.42 -10.54
N ILE A 197 13.27 -20.89 -9.69
CA ILE A 197 12.94 -21.33 -8.31
C ILE A 197 12.47 -20.12 -7.49
N ILE A 198 13.14 -18.98 -7.62
CA ILE A 198 12.78 -17.78 -6.87
C ILE A 198 11.43 -17.23 -7.34
N LYS A 199 11.15 -17.24 -8.66
CA LYS A 199 9.83 -16.89 -9.20
C LYS A 199 8.71 -17.74 -8.59
N VAL A 200 8.90 -19.06 -8.53
CA VAL A 200 7.94 -19.97 -7.88
C VAL A 200 7.78 -19.62 -6.39
N PHE A 201 8.88 -19.33 -5.69
CA PHE A 201 8.82 -18.97 -4.27
C PHE A 201 8.04 -17.67 -4.02
N ILE A 202 8.28 -16.62 -4.83
CA ILE A 202 7.53 -15.35 -4.77
C ILE A 202 6.03 -15.61 -4.99
N LEU A 203 5.68 -16.46 -5.94
CA LEU A 203 4.30 -16.82 -6.21
C LEU A 203 3.67 -17.64 -5.08
N LEU A 204 4.39 -18.58 -4.47
CA LEU A 204 3.85 -19.38 -3.37
C LEU A 204 3.76 -18.62 -2.04
N TYR A 205 4.48 -17.50 -1.91
CA TYR A 205 4.55 -16.78 -0.64
C TYR A 205 3.18 -16.30 -0.10
N PRO A 206 2.32 -15.63 -0.90
CA PRO A 206 0.97 -15.28 -0.46
C PRO A 206 0.12 -16.52 -0.11
N ALA A 207 0.29 -17.63 -0.83
CA ALA A 207 -0.40 -18.89 -0.52
C ALA A 207 0.03 -19.44 0.85
N PHE A 208 1.32 -19.35 1.20
CA PHE A 208 1.78 -19.67 2.56
C PHE A 208 1.13 -18.76 3.62
N GLY A 209 0.95 -17.46 3.33
CA GLY A 209 0.22 -16.56 4.23
C GLY A 209 -1.23 -17.01 4.47
N ILE A 210 -1.91 -17.53 3.45
CA ILE A 210 -3.26 -18.09 3.58
C ILE A 210 -3.26 -19.34 4.46
N ILE A 211 -2.28 -20.22 4.29
CA ILE A 211 -2.10 -21.40 5.14
C ILE A 211 -1.93 -20.94 6.60
N LEU A 212 -1.07 -19.94 6.86
CA LEU A 212 -0.91 -19.39 8.20
C LEU A 212 -2.21 -18.84 8.78
N LEU A 213 -3.03 -18.12 7.99
CA LEU A 213 -4.35 -17.65 8.41
C LEU A 213 -5.26 -18.83 8.80
N ALA A 214 -5.38 -19.83 7.93
CA ALA A 214 -6.27 -20.97 8.12
C ALA A 214 -5.91 -21.82 9.36
N PHE A 215 -4.61 -22.03 9.61
CA PHE A 215 -4.14 -22.86 10.72
C PHE A 215 -3.86 -22.11 12.02
N SER A 216 -3.97 -20.77 12.03
CA SER A 216 -3.75 -19.97 13.24
C SER A 216 -4.85 -20.08 14.30
N LYS A 217 -5.94 -20.81 14.03
CA LYS A 217 -7.15 -20.85 14.88
C LYS A 217 -7.70 -19.44 15.18
N GLY A 218 -7.55 -18.53 14.22
CA GLY A 218 -8.04 -17.14 14.34
C GLY A 218 -7.11 -16.18 15.09
N LEU A 219 -5.94 -16.64 15.56
CA LEU A 219 -4.94 -15.80 16.24
C LEU A 219 -4.19 -14.84 15.30
N ILE A 220 -4.24 -15.12 13.99
CA ILE A 220 -3.73 -14.25 12.94
C ILE A 220 -4.92 -13.75 12.10
N LYS A 221 -4.94 -12.46 11.82
CA LYS A 221 -5.85 -11.81 10.87
C LYS A 221 -5.06 -11.31 9.67
N LEU A 222 -5.74 -11.11 8.54
CA LEU A 222 -5.10 -10.48 7.39
C LEU A 222 -4.72 -9.04 7.74
N VAL A 223 -5.67 -8.30 8.31
CA VAL A 223 -5.52 -6.92 8.76
C VAL A 223 -5.96 -6.84 10.21
N SER A 224 -5.13 -6.29 11.08
CA SER A 224 -5.49 -6.00 12.47
C SER A 224 -5.16 -4.54 12.81
N SER A 225 -5.93 -3.96 13.72
CA SER A 225 -5.65 -2.63 14.25
C SER A 225 -4.40 -2.66 15.14
N LYS A 226 -3.75 -1.51 15.36
CA LYS A 226 -2.63 -1.41 16.31
C LYS A 226 -3.02 -1.75 17.76
N SER A 227 -4.30 -1.59 18.10
CA SER A 227 -4.86 -1.96 19.41
C SER A 227 -5.31 -3.42 19.51
N SER A 228 -5.20 -4.17 18.41
CA SER A 228 -5.49 -5.59 18.40
C SER A 228 -4.33 -6.40 18.96
N ALA A 229 -4.62 -7.43 19.77
CA ALA A 229 -3.58 -8.34 20.23
C ALA A 229 -3.15 -9.33 19.14
N TYR A 230 -4.04 -9.59 18.18
CA TYR A 230 -3.88 -10.56 17.10
C TYR A 230 -2.76 -10.19 16.11
N GLY A 231 -2.08 -11.20 15.57
CA GLY A 231 -1.09 -11.02 14.52
C GLY A 231 -1.73 -10.52 13.23
N SER A 232 -1.00 -9.71 12.46
CA SER A 232 -1.40 -9.24 11.13
C SER A 232 -0.46 -9.81 10.08
N LEU A 233 -0.95 -10.16 8.88
CA LEU A 233 -0.10 -10.56 7.74
C LEU A 233 -0.08 -9.54 6.59
N ILE A 234 -0.79 -8.41 6.74
CA ILE A 234 -1.00 -7.46 5.64
C ILE A 234 0.32 -7.01 5.00
N ALA A 235 1.34 -6.71 5.79
CA ALA A 235 2.58 -6.14 5.28
C ALA A 235 3.35 -7.13 4.40
N GLY A 236 3.55 -8.37 4.87
CA GLY A 236 4.24 -9.39 4.09
C GLY A 236 3.46 -9.83 2.86
N MET A 237 2.14 -10.00 3.03
CA MET A 237 1.26 -10.42 1.92
C MET A 237 1.23 -9.34 0.84
N TYR A 238 1.00 -8.07 1.20
CA TYR A 238 0.96 -6.97 0.24
C TYR A 238 2.29 -6.77 -0.48
N ALA A 239 3.41 -6.77 0.26
CA ALA A 239 4.75 -6.64 -0.31
C ALA A 239 5.06 -7.76 -1.31
N SER A 240 4.79 -9.02 -0.94
CA SER A 240 5.00 -10.18 -1.82
C SER A 240 4.10 -10.18 -3.06
N THR A 241 2.83 -9.74 -2.95
CA THR A 241 1.93 -9.64 -4.11
C THR A 241 2.36 -8.54 -5.09
N ILE A 242 2.79 -7.38 -4.57
CA ILE A 242 3.27 -6.28 -5.42
C ILE A 242 4.53 -6.70 -6.15
N ILE A 243 5.49 -7.29 -5.45
CA ILE A 243 6.73 -7.68 -6.11
C ILE A 243 6.52 -8.79 -7.12
N GLY A 244 5.65 -9.75 -6.84
CA GLY A 244 5.26 -10.77 -7.82
C GLY A 244 4.65 -10.16 -9.08
N MET A 245 3.76 -9.17 -8.93
CA MET A 245 3.16 -8.46 -10.06
C MET A 245 4.22 -7.72 -10.89
N ILE A 246 5.07 -6.91 -10.25
CA ILE A 246 6.15 -6.17 -10.92
C ILE A 246 7.09 -7.15 -11.64
N ALA A 247 7.49 -8.22 -10.94
CA ALA A 247 8.35 -9.28 -11.46
C ALA A 247 7.83 -9.89 -12.76
N MET A 248 6.55 -10.30 -12.80
CA MET A 248 5.98 -10.95 -13.98
C MET A 248 5.76 -9.96 -15.14
N ILE A 249 5.38 -8.71 -14.85
CA ILE A 249 5.21 -7.67 -15.88
C ILE A 249 6.55 -7.28 -16.51
N SER A 250 7.62 -7.22 -15.71
CA SER A 250 8.95 -6.88 -16.21
C SER A 250 9.63 -8.02 -16.96
N HIS A 251 9.27 -9.28 -16.69
CA HIS A 251 9.96 -10.44 -17.26
C HIS A 251 9.29 -10.99 -18.54
N TYR A 252 8.00 -10.76 -18.75
CA TYR A 252 7.27 -11.33 -19.89
C TYR A 252 6.72 -10.26 -20.83
N ASP A 253 7.13 -10.35 -22.10
CA ASP A 253 6.62 -9.49 -23.17
C ASP A 253 5.39 -10.08 -23.84
N PHE A 254 4.21 -9.82 -23.27
CA PHE A 254 2.93 -10.22 -23.86
C PHE A 254 2.64 -9.44 -25.15
N VAL A 255 2.11 -10.14 -26.16
CA VAL A 255 1.56 -9.54 -27.38
C VAL A 255 0.17 -8.99 -27.10
N ALA A 256 -0.66 -9.77 -26.41
CA ALA A 256 -2.04 -9.45 -26.09
C ALA A 256 -2.40 -9.97 -24.69
N TYR A 257 -3.16 -9.17 -23.94
CA TYR A 257 -3.55 -9.47 -22.56
C TYR A 257 -5.00 -9.99 -22.44
N ASP A 258 -5.76 -10.00 -23.55
CA ASP A 258 -7.22 -10.23 -23.55
C ASP A 258 -7.62 -11.51 -22.81
N ASN A 259 -6.88 -12.59 -23.04
CA ASN A 259 -7.17 -13.90 -22.46
C ASN A 259 -6.69 -14.07 -21.02
N LEU A 260 -5.97 -13.09 -20.44
CA LEU A 260 -5.57 -13.14 -19.02
C LEU A 260 -6.66 -12.62 -18.08
N TRP A 261 -7.53 -11.72 -18.53
CA TRP A 261 -8.50 -11.05 -17.65
C TRP A 261 -9.48 -12.02 -16.97
N LEU A 262 -10.01 -13.00 -17.71
CA LEU A 262 -10.93 -13.98 -17.14
C LEU A 262 -10.25 -14.88 -16.09
N PRO A 263 -9.08 -15.51 -16.36
CA PRO A 263 -8.31 -16.21 -15.34
C PRO A 263 -7.96 -15.37 -14.11
N ILE A 264 -7.57 -14.10 -14.29
CA ILE A 264 -7.29 -13.16 -13.20
C ILE A 264 -8.55 -12.92 -12.35
N LEU A 265 -9.70 -12.71 -12.99
CA LEU A 265 -10.95 -12.47 -12.29
C LEU A 265 -11.43 -13.71 -11.52
N MET A 266 -11.36 -14.90 -12.13
CA MET A 266 -11.75 -16.15 -11.47
C MET A 266 -10.86 -16.45 -10.26
N SER A 267 -9.53 -16.40 -10.44
CA SER A 267 -8.60 -16.63 -9.34
C SER A 267 -8.74 -15.55 -8.26
N GLY A 268 -8.91 -14.28 -8.64
CA GLY A 268 -9.12 -13.16 -7.71
C GLY A 268 -10.36 -13.35 -6.84
N LEU A 269 -11.47 -13.82 -7.41
CA LEU A 269 -12.69 -14.13 -6.66
C LEU A 269 -12.48 -15.31 -5.71
N ILE A 270 -11.81 -16.39 -6.15
CA ILE A 270 -11.48 -17.54 -5.29
C ILE A 270 -10.62 -17.09 -4.11
N PHE A 271 -9.55 -16.33 -4.36
CA PHE A 271 -8.68 -15.80 -3.31
C PHE A 271 -9.41 -14.84 -2.37
N THR A 272 -10.34 -14.03 -2.90
CA THR A 272 -11.20 -13.16 -2.09
C THR A 272 -12.06 -13.99 -1.13
N VAL A 273 -12.71 -15.04 -1.60
CA VAL A 273 -13.54 -15.91 -0.73
C VAL A 273 -12.69 -16.59 0.35
N ILE A 274 -11.50 -17.07 -0.01
CA ILE A 274 -10.57 -17.73 0.93
C ILE A 274 -10.09 -16.74 2.00
N LEU A 275 -9.62 -15.56 1.59
CA LEU A 275 -9.18 -14.52 2.53
C LEU A 275 -10.35 -14.00 3.37
N TRP A 276 -11.57 -13.97 2.84
CA TRP A 276 -12.76 -13.58 3.61
C TRP A 276 -13.04 -14.60 4.72
N LYS A 277 -12.95 -15.89 4.39
CA LYS A 277 -13.21 -16.96 5.35
C LYS A 277 -12.20 -16.96 6.50
N TYR A 278 -10.91 -16.84 6.20
CA TYR A 278 -9.84 -17.03 7.19
C TYR A 278 -9.18 -15.73 7.69
N GLY A 279 -9.15 -14.68 6.87
CA GLY A 279 -8.41 -13.44 7.15
C GLY A 279 -9.26 -12.27 7.62
N TYR A 280 -10.60 -12.32 7.46
CA TYR A 280 -11.50 -11.24 7.87
C TYR A 280 -11.60 -11.14 9.39
N ASP A 281 -11.44 -9.93 9.93
CA ASP A 281 -11.63 -9.65 11.35
C ASP A 281 -13.10 -9.25 11.58
N ARG A 282 -13.79 -10.05 12.39
CA ARG A 282 -15.20 -9.82 12.78
C ARG A 282 -15.33 -9.03 14.07
N SER A 283 -14.22 -8.61 14.68
CA SER A 283 -14.24 -7.85 15.92
C SER A 283 -14.87 -6.46 15.74
N GLU A 284 -15.45 -5.90 16.80
CA GLU A 284 -15.99 -4.52 16.79
C GLU A 284 -14.91 -3.46 16.46
N ASN A 285 -13.64 -3.83 16.63
CA ASN A 285 -12.48 -2.98 16.39
C ASN A 285 -11.81 -3.25 15.04
N ALA A 286 -12.46 -4.02 14.17
CA ALA A 286 -11.95 -4.34 12.83
C ALA A 286 -11.59 -3.06 12.06
N VAL A 287 -10.54 -3.17 11.25
CA VAL A 287 -10.05 -2.03 10.46
C VAL A 287 -11.09 -1.70 9.38
N LYS A 288 -11.53 -0.43 9.37
CA LYS A 288 -12.44 0.05 8.32
C LYS A 288 -11.77 -0.08 6.95
N GLY A 289 -12.48 -0.68 6.00
CA GLY A 289 -11.97 -0.92 4.64
C GLY A 289 -11.23 -2.26 4.47
N GLN A 290 -11.22 -3.14 5.47
CA GLN A 290 -10.60 -4.47 5.35
C GLN A 290 -11.09 -5.27 4.15
N ILE A 291 -12.37 -5.16 3.79
CA ILE A 291 -12.95 -5.82 2.61
C ILE A 291 -12.28 -5.34 1.32
N ILE A 292 -12.08 -4.03 1.20
CA ILE A 292 -11.42 -3.43 0.03
C ILE A 292 -9.96 -3.89 -0.03
N MET A 293 -9.25 -3.88 1.10
CA MET A 293 -7.85 -4.35 1.15
C MET A 293 -7.72 -5.83 0.76
N LEU A 294 -8.69 -6.65 1.18
CA LEU A 294 -8.73 -8.06 0.90
C LEU A 294 -8.94 -8.33 -0.59
N ILE A 295 -9.93 -7.66 -1.20
CA ILE A 295 -10.17 -7.73 -2.65
C ILE A 295 -8.91 -7.27 -3.38
N LEU A 296 -8.32 -6.14 -2.97
CA LEU A 296 -7.11 -5.60 -3.60
C LEU A 296 -5.95 -6.62 -3.56
N ILE A 297 -5.66 -7.23 -2.40
CA ILE A 297 -4.62 -8.26 -2.27
C ILE A 297 -4.92 -9.47 -3.16
N ALA A 298 -6.16 -9.95 -3.17
CA ALA A 298 -6.55 -11.12 -3.94
C ALA A 298 -6.33 -10.89 -5.45
N PHE A 299 -6.74 -9.74 -5.97
CA PHE A 299 -6.56 -9.40 -7.39
C PHE A 299 -5.11 -9.08 -7.74
N LEU A 300 -4.37 -8.38 -6.86
CA LEU A 300 -2.93 -8.16 -7.04
C LEU A 300 -2.15 -9.48 -7.09
N TYR A 301 -2.55 -10.48 -6.31
CA TYR A 301 -1.95 -11.81 -6.37
C TYR A 301 -2.31 -12.59 -7.64
N SER A 302 -3.52 -12.37 -8.16
CA SER A 302 -4.06 -13.14 -9.28
C SER A 302 -3.42 -12.80 -10.62
N ILE A 303 -2.92 -11.56 -10.78
CA ILE A 303 -2.17 -11.12 -11.96
C ILE A 303 -0.91 -11.97 -12.20
N PRO A 304 0.09 -11.98 -11.29
CA PRO A 304 1.30 -12.76 -11.51
C PRO A 304 1.03 -14.28 -11.55
N LEU A 305 0.00 -14.76 -10.84
CA LEU A 305 -0.42 -16.16 -10.93
C LEU A 305 -0.86 -16.53 -12.35
N ALA A 306 -1.77 -15.75 -12.95
CA ALA A 306 -2.27 -16.01 -14.30
C ALA A 306 -1.14 -15.90 -15.34
N MET A 307 -0.27 -14.89 -15.22
CA MET A 307 0.87 -14.72 -16.14
C MET A 307 1.85 -15.90 -16.04
N MET A 308 2.20 -16.33 -14.82
CA MET A 308 3.12 -17.44 -14.62
C MET A 308 2.53 -18.76 -15.12
N VAL A 309 1.26 -19.04 -14.85
CA VAL A 309 0.55 -20.21 -15.40
C VAL A 309 0.51 -20.15 -16.91
N ASN A 310 0.25 -18.98 -17.50
CA ASN A 310 0.23 -18.81 -18.94
C ASN A 310 1.58 -19.07 -19.60
N CYS A 311 2.70 -18.65 -18.99
CA CYS A 311 4.01 -18.71 -19.64
C CYS A 311 4.79 -19.99 -19.27
N GLU A 312 4.90 -20.32 -17.98
CA GLU A 312 5.76 -21.41 -17.49
C GLU A 312 5.15 -22.80 -17.69
N LEU A 313 3.83 -22.89 -17.81
CA LEU A 313 3.10 -24.14 -18.03
C LEU A 313 2.62 -24.28 -19.48
N ASP A 314 3.10 -23.45 -20.41
CA ASP A 314 2.72 -23.49 -21.82
C ASP A 314 3.45 -24.60 -22.60
N PRO A 315 2.76 -25.67 -23.03
CA PRO A 315 3.36 -26.72 -23.85
C PRO A 315 3.39 -26.36 -25.34
N SER A 316 2.84 -25.21 -25.76
CA SER A 316 2.72 -24.88 -27.17
C SER A 316 4.09 -24.79 -27.86
N PRO A 317 4.20 -25.27 -29.11
CA PRO A 317 5.43 -25.14 -29.86
C PRO A 317 5.71 -23.67 -30.18
N GLU A 318 6.98 -23.30 -30.15
CA GLU A 318 7.44 -21.97 -30.52
C GLU A 318 7.29 -21.76 -32.04
N LYS A 319 6.66 -20.64 -32.42
CA LYS A 319 6.68 -20.16 -33.81
C LYS A 319 7.79 -19.12 -33.93
N ILE A 320 8.73 -19.37 -34.83
CA ILE A 320 9.90 -18.51 -35.02
C ILE A 320 9.62 -17.57 -36.19
N TYR A 321 9.81 -16.27 -35.97
CA TYR A 321 9.75 -15.24 -37.00
C TYR A 321 11.09 -14.53 -37.11
N VAL A 322 11.45 -14.10 -38.31
CA VAL A 322 12.65 -13.29 -38.52
C VAL A 322 12.26 -11.83 -38.43
N SER A 323 12.93 -11.08 -37.57
CA SER A 323 12.71 -9.64 -37.38
C SER A 323 14.02 -8.89 -37.51
N LYS A 324 13.95 -7.60 -37.83
CA LYS A 324 15.13 -6.72 -37.79
C LYS A 324 15.09 -5.85 -36.55
N ILE A 325 16.25 -5.64 -35.95
CA ILE A 325 16.40 -4.64 -34.89
C ILE A 325 16.54 -3.28 -35.54
N SER A 326 15.55 -2.43 -35.34
CA SER A 326 15.57 -1.06 -35.87
C SER A 326 16.39 -0.13 -35.00
N ASN A 327 16.38 -0.32 -33.68
CA ASN A 327 17.16 0.49 -32.75
C ASN A 327 17.60 -0.31 -31.52
N ARG A 328 18.67 0.15 -30.88
CA ARG A 328 19.17 -0.35 -29.60
C ARG A 328 19.55 0.82 -28.71
N TYR A 329 19.23 0.75 -27.43
CA TYR A 329 19.60 1.82 -26.51
C TYR A 329 19.76 1.29 -25.08
N ILE A 330 20.54 2.05 -24.29
CA ILE A 330 20.78 1.76 -22.89
C ILE A 330 20.10 2.83 -22.05
N PHE A 331 19.13 2.43 -21.24
CA PHE A 331 18.50 3.31 -20.27
C PHE A 331 19.26 3.26 -18.95
N HIS A 332 19.75 4.40 -18.46
CA HIS A 332 20.46 4.48 -17.19
C HIS A 332 19.53 5.02 -16.09
N ASN A 333 19.33 4.24 -15.03
CA ASN A 333 18.55 4.68 -13.87
C ASN A 333 19.24 4.29 -12.56
N ASN A 334 19.51 5.28 -11.71
CA ASN A 334 20.16 5.12 -10.41
C ASN A 334 21.45 4.27 -10.45
N GLY A 335 22.28 4.46 -11.48
CA GLY A 335 23.55 3.76 -11.63
C GLY A 335 23.46 2.35 -12.21
N ARG A 336 22.29 1.94 -12.73
CA ARG A 336 22.10 0.68 -13.47
C ARG A 336 21.80 0.94 -14.94
N ALA A 337 22.36 0.12 -15.81
CA ALA A 337 22.10 0.09 -17.25
C ALA A 337 21.01 -0.96 -17.54
N TYR A 338 19.97 -0.57 -18.27
CA TYR A 338 18.93 -1.46 -18.78
C TYR A 338 19.05 -1.50 -20.30
N TYR A 339 19.12 -2.70 -20.86
CA TYR A 339 19.41 -2.91 -22.27
C TYR A 339 18.12 -3.19 -23.04
N HIS A 340 17.85 -2.34 -24.03
CA HIS A 340 16.62 -2.37 -24.80
C HIS A 340 16.90 -2.50 -26.29
N VAL A 341 16.06 -3.28 -26.97
CA VAL A 341 16.06 -3.38 -28.43
C VAL A 341 14.65 -3.13 -28.96
N VAL A 342 14.58 -2.33 -30.01
CA VAL A 342 13.35 -2.06 -30.73
C VAL A 342 13.32 -2.96 -31.96
N ILE A 343 12.29 -3.80 -32.04
CA ILE A 343 12.07 -4.72 -33.15
C ILE A 343 10.95 -4.22 -34.04
N GLU A 344 11.15 -4.35 -35.35
CA GLU A 344 10.13 -4.12 -36.37
C GLU A 344 9.89 -5.43 -37.12
N THR A 345 8.65 -5.92 -37.06
CA THR A 345 8.23 -7.14 -37.78
C THR A 345 7.05 -6.85 -38.68
N SER A 346 7.08 -7.40 -39.89
CA SER A 346 5.96 -7.37 -40.84
C SER A 346 5.12 -8.65 -40.83
N GLU A 347 5.55 -9.69 -40.10
CA GLU A 347 5.06 -11.07 -40.27
C GLU A 347 4.13 -11.55 -39.15
N TYR A 348 3.76 -10.67 -38.22
CA TYR A 348 2.81 -10.96 -37.15
C TYR A 348 1.93 -9.74 -36.87
N THR A 349 0.84 -9.87 -36.10
CA THR A 349 -0.09 -8.77 -35.72
C THR A 349 0.57 -7.59 -34.98
N LEU A 350 1.88 -7.61 -34.80
CA LEU A 350 2.72 -6.51 -34.35
C LEU A 350 3.00 -5.56 -35.52
N THR A 351 1.99 -4.80 -35.95
CA THR A 351 2.18 -3.75 -36.99
C THR A 351 2.94 -2.51 -36.46
N SER A 352 3.29 -2.52 -35.17
CA SER A 352 4.02 -1.45 -34.48
C SER A 352 5.36 -1.95 -33.96
N SER A 353 6.35 -1.08 -33.97
CA SER A 353 7.64 -1.33 -33.30
C SER A 353 7.42 -1.69 -31.84
N LYS A 354 8.12 -2.73 -31.37
CA LYS A 354 8.02 -3.18 -29.98
C LYS A 354 9.38 -3.06 -29.30
N ASP A 355 9.35 -2.46 -28.13
CA ASP A 355 10.49 -2.35 -27.24
C ASP A 355 10.57 -3.60 -26.38
N LEU A 356 11.72 -4.29 -26.45
CA LEU A 356 12.00 -5.49 -25.68
C LEU A 356 13.19 -5.26 -24.77
N HIS A 357 13.02 -5.65 -23.52
CA HIS A 357 14.11 -5.73 -22.56
C HIS A 357 14.92 -7.01 -22.81
N ILE A 358 16.25 -6.89 -22.89
CA ILE A 358 17.14 -8.03 -23.12
C ILE A 358 18.28 -8.04 -22.11
N SER A 359 18.90 -9.19 -21.91
CA SER A 359 20.09 -9.30 -21.05
C SER A 359 21.28 -8.57 -21.66
N ASP A 360 22.22 -8.15 -20.80
CA ASP A 360 23.48 -7.52 -21.19
C ASP A 360 24.27 -8.40 -22.19
N ASP A 361 24.41 -9.69 -21.84
CA ASP A 361 25.09 -10.67 -22.70
C ASP A 361 24.45 -10.77 -24.09
N LEU A 362 23.12 -10.71 -24.18
CA LEU A 362 22.41 -10.77 -25.45
C LEU A 362 22.52 -9.43 -26.20
N TYR A 363 22.52 -8.31 -25.48
CA TYR A 363 22.72 -6.99 -26.03
C TYR A 363 24.09 -6.95 -26.73
N ASP A 364 25.18 -7.32 -26.06
CA ASP A 364 26.52 -7.26 -26.65
C ASP A 364 26.71 -8.15 -27.89
N LYS A 365 25.97 -9.27 -27.98
CA LYS A 365 26.01 -10.17 -29.13
C LYS A 365 25.26 -9.66 -30.36
N ILE A 366 24.30 -8.76 -30.19
CA ILE A 366 23.42 -8.35 -31.28
C ILE A 366 23.76 -6.93 -31.77
N GLN A 367 23.78 -6.72 -33.08
CA GLN A 367 24.00 -5.42 -33.72
C GLN A 367 22.70 -4.80 -34.27
N SER A 368 22.65 -3.47 -34.38
CA SER A 368 21.55 -2.79 -35.08
C SER A 368 21.46 -3.29 -36.53
N LEU A 369 20.24 -3.43 -37.06
CA LEU A 369 19.94 -3.97 -38.39
C LEU A 369 20.26 -5.47 -38.58
N GLN A 370 20.74 -6.16 -37.55
CA GLN A 370 20.88 -7.61 -37.56
C GLN A 370 19.50 -8.27 -37.57
N ALA A 371 19.38 -9.36 -38.33
CA ALA A 371 18.22 -10.23 -38.28
C ALA A 371 18.26 -11.08 -37.00
N VAL A 372 17.18 -11.07 -36.24
CA VAL A 372 17.00 -11.86 -35.01
C VAL A 372 15.79 -12.77 -35.12
N HIS A 373 15.88 -13.92 -34.46
CA HIS A 373 14.78 -14.86 -34.37
C HIS A 373 13.92 -14.51 -33.15
N ILE A 374 12.66 -14.16 -33.40
CA ILE A 374 11.66 -13.96 -32.35
C ILE A 374 10.87 -15.25 -32.21
N ALA A 375 10.92 -15.84 -31.02
CA ALA A 375 10.04 -16.93 -30.66
C ALA A 375 8.72 -16.37 -30.11
N VAL A 376 7.61 -16.84 -30.68
CA VAL A 376 6.25 -16.53 -30.23
C VAL A 376 5.64 -17.81 -29.70
N LYS A 377 5.13 -17.74 -28.47
CA LYS A 377 4.36 -18.81 -27.85
C LYS A 377 2.91 -18.38 -27.66
N SER A 378 2.00 -19.36 -27.72
CA SER A 378 0.55 -19.07 -27.66
C SER A 378 0.08 -18.74 -26.24
N GLY A 379 0.81 -19.21 -25.22
CA GLY A 379 0.40 -19.15 -23.82
C GLY A 379 -0.60 -20.26 -23.49
N LEU A 380 -0.47 -20.87 -22.31
CA LEU A 380 -1.41 -21.90 -21.85
C LEU A 380 -2.84 -21.36 -21.74
N LEU A 381 -3.00 -20.11 -21.33
CA LEU A 381 -4.28 -19.42 -21.21
C LEU A 381 -4.65 -18.68 -22.50
N GLY A 382 -3.92 -18.92 -23.60
CA GLY A 382 -4.12 -18.25 -24.88
C GLY A 382 -3.67 -16.80 -24.90
N ALA A 383 -2.83 -16.36 -23.95
CA ALA A 383 -2.23 -15.02 -23.98
C ALA A 383 -0.83 -15.11 -24.62
N PRO A 384 -0.68 -14.75 -25.91
CA PRO A 384 0.58 -14.92 -26.60
C PRO A 384 1.66 -14.01 -26.04
N TRP A 385 2.87 -14.53 -25.94
CA TRP A 385 4.04 -13.83 -25.43
C TRP A 385 5.26 -14.14 -26.30
N ILE A 386 6.26 -13.26 -26.26
CA ILE A 386 7.43 -13.34 -27.12
C ILE A 386 8.73 -13.22 -26.33
N TYR A 387 9.80 -13.73 -26.92
CA TYR A 387 11.17 -13.55 -26.47
C TYR A 387 12.13 -13.71 -27.65
N ILE A 388 13.33 -13.17 -27.52
CA ILE A 388 14.39 -13.36 -28.52
C ILE A 388 15.01 -14.74 -28.31
N LYS A 389 15.11 -15.52 -29.39
CA LYS A 389 15.74 -16.83 -29.41
C LYS A 389 17.16 -16.69 -29.93
N GLU A 390 18.14 -17.10 -29.13
CA GLU A 390 19.55 -17.19 -29.53
C GLU A 390 19.77 -18.21 -30.66
#